data_AF-A0A962WFU8-F1
#
_entry.id   AF-A0A962WFU8-F1
#
_cell.length_a   1.000
_cell.length_b   1.000
_cell.length_c   1.000
_cell.angle_alpha   90.00
_cell.angle_beta   90.00
_cell.angle_gamma   90.00
#
_symmetry.space_group_name_H-M   'P 1'
#
loop_
_entity.id
_entity.type
_entity.pdbx_description
1 polymer ?
#
loop_
_entity_poly.entity_id
_entity_poly.type
_entity_poly.pdbx_seq_one_letter_code
_entity_poly.pdbx_strand_id
1 'polypeptide(L)'
;MAAMISWLSGLLRSLLDNSESERVQLNRDARVVIEQAEASYGRQTLRDIAQSIAGELQTALAAGRDDETLFRFQIDRIRALHRTARRENQQVGLTAHTLSIIYLRSLRHTDGTTDARQRIDEFVTRWRDAEPGEEATLPG
;
A
#
# COMPACT_ATOMS: atom_id res chain seq x y z
N MET A 1 12.55 6.53 -15.32
CA MET A 1 11.50 6.22 -14.30
C MET A 1 10.24 5.55 -14.87
N ALA A 2 10.29 4.81 -16.00
CA ALA A 2 9.11 4.16 -16.60
C ALA A 2 8.81 2.73 -16.08
N ALA A 3 9.69 2.15 -15.24
CA ALA A 3 9.61 0.75 -14.84
C ALA A 3 8.52 0.44 -13.79
N MET A 4 8.15 1.42 -12.97
CA MET A 4 7.21 1.23 -11.86
C MET A 4 5.76 0.96 -12.33
N ILE A 5 5.39 1.50 -13.50
CA ILE A 5 4.02 1.43 -14.05
C ILE A 5 3.74 0.08 -14.73
N SER A 6 4.77 -0.60 -15.24
CA SER A 6 4.61 -1.85 -15.99
C SER A 6 4.23 -3.03 -15.07
N TRP A 7 4.89 -3.15 -13.92
CA TRP A 7 4.65 -4.24 -12.96
C TRP A 7 3.26 -4.19 -12.28
N LEU A 8 2.72 -3.00 -12.01
CA LEU A 8 1.41 -2.84 -11.35
C LEU A 8 0.22 -3.30 -12.21
N SER A 9 0.40 -3.37 -13.53
CA SER A 9 -0.66 -3.79 -14.47
C SER A 9 -0.98 -5.27 -14.41
N GLY A 10 0.04 -6.10 -14.23
CA GLY A 10 -0.09 -7.56 -14.07
C GLY A 10 -0.58 -7.91 -12.66
N LEU A 11 -0.10 -7.16 -11.66
CA LEU A 11 -0.50 -7.30 -10.26
C LEU A 11 -2.01 -7.19 -10.09
N LEU A 12 -2.65 -6.17 -10.68
CA LEU A 12 -4.09 -5.89 -10.49
C LEU A 12 -5.05 -6.95 -11.05
N ARG A 13 -4.64 -7.75 -12.04
CA ARG A 13 -5.55 -8.67 -12.76
C ARG A 13 -5.68 -10.05 -12.09
N SER A 14 -4.76 -10.40 -11.21
CA SER A 14 -4.67 -11.69 -10.49
C SER A 14 -5.37 -11.69 -9.12
N LEU A 15 -5.93 -10.55 -8.71
CA LEU A 15 -6.29 -10.24 -7.33
C LEU A 15 -7.76 -10.57 -6.95
N LEU A 16 -8.31 -11.66 -7.49
CA LEU A 16 -9.73 -12.02 -7.34
C LEU A 16 -9.98 -13.42 -6.78
N ASP A 17 -8.96 -14.23 -6.52
CA ASP A 17 -9.14 -15.64 -6.12
C ASP A 17 -8.75 -15.85 -4.65
N ASN A 18 -9.66 -16.31 -3.80
CA ASN A 18 -9.49 -16.44 -2.33
C ASN A 18 -8.65 -17.67 -1.93
N SER A 19 -7.54 -17.88 -2.63
CA SER A 19 -6.76 -19.12 -2.62
C SER A 19 -5.40 -18.95 -1.93
N GLU A 20 -4.72 -20.06 -1.63
CA GLU A 20 -3.35 -20.05 -1.10
C GLU A 20 -2.38 -19.30 -2.03
N SER A 21 -2.63 -19.34 -3.34
CA SER A 21 -1.89 -18.57 -4.34
C SER A 21 -2.01 -17.05 -4.11
N GLU A 22 -3.21 -16.55 -3.82
CA GLU A 22 -3.42 -15.13 -3.51
C GLU A 22 -2.67 -14.72 -2.24
N ARG A 23 -2.63 -15.58 -1.22
CA ARG A 23 -1.86 -15.29 0.00
C ARG A 23 -0.37 -15.11 -0.29
N VAL A 24 0.23 -16.05 -1.02
CA VAL A 24 1.66 -16.00 -1.40
C VAL A 24 1.94 -14.76 -2.25
N GLN A 25 1.02 -14.44 -3.17
CA GLN A 25 1.11 -13.25 -4.00
C GLN A 25 1.06 -11.98 -3.17
N LEU A 26 0.10 -11.82 -2.25
CA LEU A 26 -0.01 -10.63 -1.39
C LEU A 26 1.26 -10.41 -0.55
N ASN A 27 1.83 -11.47 0.02
CA ASN A 27 3.08 -11.41 0.78
C ASN A 27 4.26 -10.95 -0.09
N ARG A 28 4.39 -11.54 -1.28
CA ARG A 28 5.44 -11.16 -2.24
C ARG A 28 5.28 -9.71 -2.70
N ASP A 29 4.07 -9.31 -3.04
CA ASP A 29 3.76 -8.01 -3.59
C ASP A 29 3.99 -6.91 -2.54
N ALA A 30 3.56 -7.12 -1.29
CA ALA A 30 3.85 -6.19 -0.19
C ALA A 30 5.35 -5.95 -0.06
N ARG A 31 6.15 -7.03 -0.05
CA ARG A 31 7.60 -6.94 0.05
C ARG A 31 8.22 -6.14 -1.10
N VAL A 32 7.90 -6.49 -2.34
CA VAL A 32 8.47 -5.85 -3.53
C VAL A 32 8.12 -4.37 -3.58
N VAL A 33 6.87 -4.00 -3.27
CA VAL A 33 6.44 -2.60 -3.28
C VAL A 33 7.15 -1.80 -2.19
N ILE A 34 7.29 -2.35 -0.97
CA ILE A 34 8.00 -1.68 0.12
C ILE A 34 9.48 -1.50 -0.20
N GLU A 35 10.17 -2.57 -0.62
CA GLU A 35 11.60 -2.52 -0.97
C GLU A 35 11.86 -1.50 -2.09
N GLN A 36 11.00 -1.48 -3.10
CA GLN A 36 11.11 -0.52 -4.19
C GLN A 36 10.86 0.92 -3.71
N ALA A 37 9.85 1.14 -2.86
CA ALA A 37 9.54 2.46 -2.32
C ALA A 37 10.73 2.99 -1.51
N GLU A 38 11.26 2.20 -0.58
CA GLU A 38 12.41 2.55 0.27
C GLU A 38 13.68 2.81 -0.56
N ALA A 39 13.87 2.11 -1.68
CA ALA A 39 14.99 2.35 -2.59
C ALA A 39 14.82 3.59 -3.50
N SER A 40 13.58 4.00 -3.78
CA SER A 40 13.28 5.02 -4.81
C SER A 40 12.99 6.41 -4.24
N TYR A 41 12.59 6.48 -2.98
CA TYR A 41 12.04 7.70 -2.40
C TYR A 41 12.83 8.19 -1.20
N GLY A 42 12.90 9.52 -1.06
CA GLY A 42 13.45 10.16 0.12
C GLY A 42 12.53 10.05 1.33
N ARG A 43 13.07 10.35 2.52
CA ARG A 43 12.37 10.23 3.81
C ARG A 43 11.01 10.93 3.82
N GLN A 44 10.91 12.15 3.28
CA GLN A 44 9.65 12.89 3.23
C GLN A 44 8.57 12.13 2.46
N THR A 45 8.89 11.64 1.26
CA THR A 45 7.95 10.89 0.44
C THR A 45 7.55 9.57 1.09
N LEU A 46 8.47 8.88 1.77
CA LEU A 46 8.16 7.67 2.54
C LEU A 46 7.21 7.95 3.71
N ARG A 47 7.40 9.09 4.39
CA ARG A 47 6.48 9.59 5.42
C ARG A 47 5.09 9.83 4.83
N ASP A 48 5.00 10.54 3.71
CA ASP A 48 3.72 10.85 3.06
C ASP A 48 2.96 9.58 2.65
N ILE A 49 3.68 8.58 2.11
CA ILE A 49 3.12 7.26 1.77
C ILE A 49 2.60 6.58 3.04
N ALA A 50 3.39 6.53 4.12
CA ALA A 50 2.99 5.89 5.37
C ALA A 50 1.78 6.55 6.02
N GLN A 51 1.70 7.88 6.00
CA GLN A 51 0.55 8.64 6.49
C GLN A 51 -0.70 8.36 5.66
N SER A 52 -0.57 8.32 4.33
CA SER A 52 -1.68 7.99 3.44
C SER A 52 -2.20 6.57 3.67
N ILE A 53 -1.31 5.57 3.83
CA ILE A 53 -1.71 4.20 4.18
C ILE A 53 -2.46 4.20 5.52
N ALA A 54 -1.92 4.85 6.56
CA ALA A 54 -2.55 4.88 7.87
C ALA A 54 -3.97 5.47 7.82
N GLY A 55 -4.18 6.58 7.10
CA GLY A 55 -5.50 7.20 6.96
C GLY A 55 -6.50 6.33 6.18
N GLU A 56 -6.05 5.67 5.12
CA GLU A 56 -6.86 4.75 4.34
C GLU A 56 -7.28 3.52 5.16
N LEU A 57 -6.34 2.92 5.88
CA LEU A 57 -6.62 1.76 6.74
C LEU A 57 -7.51 2.13 7.92
N GLN A 58 -7.30 3.28 8.56
CA GLN A 58 -8.16 3.75 9.65
C GLN A 58 -9.61 3.90 9.15
N THR A 59 -9.81 4.54 8.00
CA THR A 59 -11.14 4.73 7.42
C THR A 59 -11.80 3.39 7.07
N ALA A 60 -11.05 2.49 6.43
CA ALA A 60 -11.58 1.20 6.00
C ALA A 60 -11.91 0.27 7.18
N LEU A 61 -11.08 0.25 8.22
CA LEU A 61 -11.28 -0.58 9.41
C LEU A 61 -12.38 -0.04 10.32
N ALA A 62 -12.55 1.29 10.39
CA ALA A 62 -13.64 1.92 11.15
C ALA A 62 -15.03 1.61 10.57
N ALA A 63 -15.13 1.33 9.27
CA ALA A 63 -16.37 0.89 8.64
C ALA A 63 -16.83 -0.51 9.12
N GLY A 64 -15.99 -1.22 9.87
CA GLY A 64 -16.27 -2.55 10.42
C GLY A 64 -15.86 -3.67 9.46
N ARG A 65 -14.94 -4.52 9.92
CA ARG A 65 -14.56 -5.76 9.20
C ARG A 65 -15.74 -6.74 9.09
N ASP A 66 -16.68 -6.67 10.04
CA ASP A 66 -17.80 -7.61 10.16
C ASP A 66 -18.93 -7.32 9.17
N ASP A 67 -18.93 -6.14 8.54
CA ASP A 67 -19.80 -5.81 7.41
C ASP A 67 -19.04 -5.99 6.09
N GLU A 68 -19.15 -7.18 5.51
CA GLU A 68 -18.51 -7.53 4.22
C GLU A 68 -18.91 -6.56 3.10
N THR A 69 -20.11 -5.97 3.14
CA THR A 69 -20.56 -5.02 2.11
C THR A 69 -19.80 -3.70 2.22
N LEU A 70 -19.72 -3.15 3.43
CA LEU A 70 -18.96 -1.94 3.69
C LEU A 70 -17.47 -2.16 3.45
N PHE A 71 -16.94 -3.30 3.85
CA PHE A 71 -15.54 -3.65 3.64
C PHE A 71 -15.19 -3.72 2.14
N ARG A 72 -16.03 -4.40 1.34
CA ARG A 72 -15.88 -4.43 -0.12
C ARG A 72 -15.98 -3.04 -0.74
N PHE A 73 -16.93 -2.21 -0.28
CA PHE A 73 -17.07 -0.84 -0.75
C PHE A 73 -15.79 -0.01 -0.52
N GLN A 74 -15.14 -0.17 0.65
CA GLN A 74 -13.88 0.52 0.93
C GLN A 74 -12.74 0.06 0.02
N ILE A 75 -12.63 -1.24 -0.25
CA ILE A 75 -11.65 -1.76 -1.21
C ILE A 75 -11.88 -1.17 -2.61
N ASP A 76 -13.14 -1.12 -3.06
CA ASP A 76 -13.48 -0.59 -4.39
C ASP A 76 -13.27 0.94 -4.49
N ARG A 77 -13.51 1.68 -3.39
CA ARG A 77 -13.14 3.10 -3.25
C ARG A 77 -11.64 3.30 -3.45
N ILE A 78 -10.82 2.54 -2.74
CA ILE A 78 -9.35 2.66 -2.83
C ILE A 78 -8.85 2.23 -4.21
N ARG A 79 -9.48 1.23 -4.85
CA ARG A 79 -9.18 0.86 -6.25
C ARG A 79 -9.49 2.01 -7.22
N ALA A 80 -10.57 2.75 -6.99
CA ALA A 80 -10.87 3.93 -7.80
C ALA A 80 -9.80 5.01 -7.63
N LEU A 81 -9.41 5.32 -6.39
CA LEU A 81 -8.32 6.26 -6.09
C LEU A 81 -6.99 5.82 -6.71
N HIS A 82 -6.64 4.53 -6.62
CA HIS A 82 -5.46 3.97 -7.29
C HIS A 82 -5.50 4.21 -8.81
N ARG A 83 -6.65 3.98 -9.46
CA ARG A 83 -6.78 4.23 -10.91
C ARG A 83 -6.58 5.71 -11.24
N THR A 84 -7.10 6.62 -10.42
CA THR A 84 -6.90 8.07 -10.58
C THR A 84 -5.43 8.44 -10.39
N ALA A 85 -4.80 8.00 -9.29
CA ALA A 85 -3.39 8.25 -9.02
C ALA A 85 -2.49 7.74 -10.15
N ARG A 86 -2.81 6.58 -10.75
CA ARG A 86 -2.11 6.07 -11.93
C ARG A 86 -2.27 6.99 -13.14
N ARG A 87 -3.49 7.45 -13.44
CA ARG A 87 -3.75 8.34 -14.58
C ARG A 87 -3.05 9.68 -14.42
N GLU A 88 -2.98 10.18 -13.19
CA GLU A 88 -2.39 11.47 -12.84
C GLU A 88 -0.90 11.37 -12.48
N ASN A 89 -0.28 10.18 -12.61
CA ASN A 89 1.11 9.90 -12.25
C ASN A 89 1.49 10.29 -10.80
N GLN A 90 0.54 10.25 -9.88
CA GLN A 90 0.74 10.54 -8.46
C GLN A 90 1.40 9.35 -7.76
N GLN A 91 2.74 9.34 -7.70
CA GLN A 91 3.53 8.22 -7.21
C GLN A 91 3.25 7.86 -5.74
N VAL A 92 3.04 8.87 -4.88
CA VAL A 92 2.68 8.68 -3.46
C VAL A 92 1.35 7.95 -3.36
N GLY A 93 0.29 8.48 -4.00
CA GLY A 93 -1.03 7.86 -4.00
C GLY A 93 -1.01 6.46 -4.60
N LEU A 94 -0.29 6.27 -5.71
CA LEU A 94 -0.18 4.95 -6.35
C LEU A 94 0.38 3.90 -5.40
N THR A 95 1.47 4.21 -4.71
CA THR A 95 2.14 3.31 -3.76
C THR A 95 1.27 3.07 -2.52
N ALA A 96 0.74 4.14 -1.92
CA ALA A 96 -0.08 4.07 -0.72
C ALA A 96 -1.36 3.25 -0.94
N HIS A 97 -2.07 3.49 -2.04
CA HIS A 97 -3.29 2.75 -2.36
C HIS A 97 -3.00 1.28 -2.69
N THR A 98 -1.87 0.98 -3.33
CA THR A 98 -1.45 -0.41 -3.58
C THR A 98 -1.27 -1.18 -2.27
N LEU A 99 -0.49 -0.62 -1.33
CA LEU A 99 -0.25 -1.25 -0.03
C LEU A 99 -1.53 -1.36 0.79
N SER A 100 -2.39 -0.34 0.75
CA SER A 100 -3.69 -0.36 1.44
C SER A 100 -4.61 -1.49 0.92
N ILE A 101 -4.69 -1.69 -0.41
CA ILE A 101 -5.47 -2.77 -1.01
C ILE A 101 -4.91 -4.14 -0.61
N ILE A 102 -3.58 -4.29 -0.60
CA ILE A 102 -2.91 -5.53 -0.18
C ILE A 102 -3.28 -5.84 1.28
N TYR A 103 -3.16 -4.85 2.17
CA TYR A 103 -3.51 -5.00 3.57
C TYR A 103 -4.98 -5.42 3.75
N LEU A 104 -5.93 -4.71 3.14
CA LEU A 104 -7.35 -5.03 3.32
C LEU A 104 -7.70 -6.41 2.77
N ARG A 105 -7.16 -6.81 1.63
CA ARG A 105 -7.41 -8.17 1.10
C ARG A 105 -6.77 -9.25 1.96
N SER A 106 -5.61 -8.97 2.53
CA SER A 106 -4.93 -9.92 3.42
C SER A 106 -5.75 -10.24 4.69
N LEU A 107 -6.64 -9.34 5.13
CA LEU A 107 -7.56 -9.56 6.26
C LEU A 107 -8.59 -10.66 6.00
N ARG A 108 -8.81 -11.05 4.73
CA ARG A 108 -9.76 -12.13 4.38
C ARG A 108 -9.18 -13.53 4.63
N HIS A 109 -7.89 -13.62 4.95
CA HIS A 109 -7.22 -14.89 5.26
C HIS A 109 -6.83 -14.95 6.75
N THR A 110 -7.19 -16.05 7.41
CA THR A 110 -6.97 -16.26 8.84
C THR A 110 -5.58 -16.82 9.19
N ASP A 111 -4.95 -17.62 8.31
CA ASP A 111 -3.86 -18.53 8.72
C ASP A 111 -2.49 -18.30 8.02
N GLY A 112 -2.11 -17.04 7.77
CA GLY A 112 -0.71 -16.73 7.39
C GLY A 112 -0.53 -15.72 6.25
N THR A 113 -1.43 -14.75 6.18
CA THR A 113 -1.17 -13.43 5.57
C THR A 113 -0.68 -12.40 6.60
N THR A 114 -0.27 -12.89 7.78
CA THR A 114 0.32 -12.09 8.84
C THR A 114 1.54 -11.33 8.31
N ASP A 115 2.34 -11.95 7.44
CA ASP A 115 3.55 -11.34 6.90
C ASP A 115 3.29 -10.07 6.07
N ALA A 116 2.31 -10.06 5.17
CA ALA A 116 1.98 -8.85 4.39
C ALA A 116 1.53 -7.71 5.30
N ARG A 117 0.61 -7.99 6.24
CA ARG A 117 0.10 -6.99 7.18
C ARG A 117 1.20 -6.46 8.07
N GLN A 118 1.97 -7.36 8.68
CA GLN A 118 3.10 -7.02 9.53
C GLN A 118 4.12 -6.13 8.80
N ARG A 119 4.48 -6.47 7.56
CA ARG A 119 5.41 -5.63 6.77
C ARG A 119 4.87 -4.23 6.54
N ILE A 120 3.57 -4.13 6.24
CA ILE A 120 2.92 -2.83 6.01
C ILE A 120 2.82 -2.06 7.34
N ASP A 121 2.50 -2.71 8.44
CA ASP A 121 2.45 -2.11 9.78
C ASP A 121 3.84 -1.63 10.22
N GLU A 122 4.89 -2.41 9.99
CA GLU A 122 6.29 -2.04 10.24
C GLU A 122 6.70 -0.84 9.39
N PHE A 123 6.35 -0.82 8.09
CA PHE A 123 6.60 0.30 7.21
C PHE A 123 5.90 1.57 7.70
N VAL A 124 4.60 1.48 8.02
CA VAL A 124 3.82 2.61 8.54
C VAL A 124 4.41 3.10 9.87
N THR A 125 4.71 2.21 10.80
CA THR A 125 5.28 2.55 12.11
C THR A 125 6.64 3.24 11.96
N ARG A 126 7.48 2.75 11.04
CA ARG A 126 8.81 3.31 10.78
C ARG A 126 8.74 4.73 10.22
N TRP A 127 7.86 4.97 9.26
CA TRP A 127 7.92 6.19 8.44
C TRP A 127 6.86 7.24 8.77
N ARG A 128 5.70 6.89 9.34
CA ARG A 128 4.58 7.82 9.57
C ARG A 128 4.97 9.05 10.38
N ASP A 129 5.79 8.84 11.39
CA ASP A 129 6.22 9.86 12.35
C ASP A 129 7.70 10.23 12.16
N ALA A 130 8.35 9.77 11.07
CA ALA A 130 9.75 10.07 10.80
C ALA A 130 9.94 11.55 10.46
N GLU A 131 10.81 12.26 11.18
CA GLU A 131 11.08 13.69 10.93
C GLU A 131 11.41 13.97 9.46
N PRO A 132 10.89 15.07 8.86
CA PRO A 132 11.30 15.50 7.53
C PRO A 132 12.83 15.53 7.48
N GLY A 133 13.42 14.85 6.51
CA GLY A 133 14.87 14.93 6.35
C GLY A 133 15.25 16.38 6.05
N GLU A 134 16.18 16.95 6.81
CA GLU A 134 16.86 18.19 6.44
C GLU A 134 17.46 17.96 5.05
N GLU A 135 16.89 18.60 4.03
CA GLU A 135 17.53 18.69 2.73
C GLU A 135 18.88 19.35 2.98
N ALA A 136 19.96 18.59 2.81
CA ALA A 136 21.31 19.08 3.00
C ALA A 136 21.47 20.37 2.19
N THR A 137 21.40 21.51 2.88
CA THR A 137 21.77 22.79 2.32
C THR A 137 23.27 22.70 2.11
N LEU A 138 23.68 22.34 0.90
CA LEU A 138 25.08 22.41 0.51
C LEU A 138 25.50 23.87 0.64
N PRO A 139 26.49 24.22 1.49
CA PRO A 139 27.05 25.55 1.47
C PRO A 139 27.74 25.75 0.11
N GLY A 140 27.26 26.74 -0.64
CA GLY A 140 27.96 27.28 -1.80
C GLY A 140 29.11 28.19 -1.39
#